data_AF-A0A258BAN9-F1
#
_entry.id   AF-A0A258BAN9-F1
#
_cell.length_a   1.000
_cell.length_b   1.000
_cell.length_c   1.000
_cell.angle_alpha   90.00
_cell.angle_beta   90.00
_cell.angle_gamma   90.00
#
_symmetry.space_group_name_H-M   'P 1'
#
loop_
_entity.id
_entity.type
_entity.pdbx_description
1 polymer ?
#
loop_
_entity_poly.entity_id
_entity_poly.type
_entity_poly.pdbx_seq_one_letter_code
_entity_poly.pdbx_strand_id
1 'polypeptide(L)'
;MDTIQQFDYSVNLLRSLLWQYEEAANLRALIQAKQDWYDENQRDFWQNWFDNVFNLETANDFGLNVWSIILGQTIYINRAADTSKVTWGFGTYHANFTRGNFGSTTGTTYQLPTEVARIVLRLRYFKMTSSGTVPET
;
A
#
# COMPACT_ATOMS: atom_id res chain seq x y z
N MET A 1 -8.46 -19.21 -22.53
CA MET A 1 -8.17 -18.05 -21.66
C MET A 1 -9.18 -18.10 -20.53
N ASP A 2 -8.78 -18.68 -19.39
CA ASP A 2 -9.62 -18.64 -18.19
C ASP A 2 -9.66 -17.20 -17.70
N THR A 3 -10.84 -16.60 -17.73
CA THR A 3 -11.07 -15.28 -17.15
C THR A 3 -10.80 -15.36 -15.65
N ILE A 4 -9.91 -14.51 -15.14
CA ILE A 4 -9.67 -14.34 -13.71
C ILE A 4 -11.03 -14.18 -13.02
N GLN A 5 -11.28 -14.96 -11.97
CA GLN A 5 -12.51 -14.87 -11.19
C GLN A 5 -12.66 -13.46 -10.63
N GLN A 6 -13.76 -12.79 -10.99
CA GLN A 6 -14.08 -11.49 -10.41
C GLN A 6 -14.48 -11.65 -8.95
N PHE A 7 -13.98 -10.78 -8.09
CA PHE A 7 -14.38 -10.74 -6.70
C PHE A 7 -15.84 -10.28 -6.59
N ASP A 8 -16.64 -11.06 -5.86
CA ASP A 8 -17.98 -10.66 -5.44
C ASP A 8 -17.88 -9.98 -4.08
N TYR A 9 -18.16 -8.68 -4.05
CA TYR A 9 -18.16 -7.88 -2.82
C TYR A 9 -19.55 -7.73 -2.21
N SER A 10 -20.59 -8.35 -2.80
CA SER A 10 -21.96 -8.19 -2.33
C SER A 10 -22.16 -8.79 -0.93
N VAL A 11 -22.91 -8.07 -0.11
CA VAL A 11 -23.36 -8.53 1.21
C VAL A 11 -24.86 -8.35 1.28
N ASN A 12 -25.58 -9.33 1.80
CA ASN A 12 -27.03 -9.23 1.99
C ASN A 12 -27.38 -9.39 3.46
N LEU A 13 -27.54 -8.25 4.15
CA LEU A 13 -27.90 -8.17 5.56
C LEU A 13 -29.36 -8.53 5.81
N LEU A 14 -30.26 -8.29 4.85
CA LEU A 14 -31.68 -8.65 4.97
C LEU A 14 -31.88 -10.16 5.07
N ARG A 15 -30.99 -10.95 4.47
CA ARG A 15 -30.97 -12.42 4.64
C ARG A 15 -30.82 -12.86 6.09
N SER A 16 -30.25 -12.02 6.95
CA SER A 16 -30.05 -12.31 8.37
C SER A 16 -31.26 -11.94 9.23
N LEU A 17 -32.30 -11.30 8.68
CA LEU A 17 -33.52 -11.00 9.41
C LEU A 17 -34.32 -12.28 9.66
N LEU A 18 -34.63 -12.55 10.93
CA LEU A 18 -35.51 -13.65 11.29
C LEU A 18 -36.92 -13.40 10.75
N TRP A 19 -37.53 -14.43 10.18
CA TRP A 19 -38.87 -14.39 9.58
C TRP A 19 -39.93 -13.74 10.49
N GLN A 20 -39.86 -13.98 11.81
CA GLN A 20 -40.80 -13.44 12.79
C GLN A 20 -40.81 -11.90 12.89
N TYR A 21 -39.79 -11.25 12.32
CA TYR A 21 -39.62 -9.80 12.35
C TYR A 21 -39.72 -9.15 10.96
N GLU A 22 -40.18 -9.86 9.93
CA GLU A 22 -40.34 -9.29 8.58
C GLU A 22 -41.33 -8.11 8.54
N GLU A 23 -42.34 -8.13 9.41
CA GLU A 23 -43.34 -7.06 9.54
C GLU A 23 -42.91 -5.91 10.47
N ALA A 24 -41.75 -6.04 11.14
CA ALA A 24 -41.25 -5.00 12.04
C ALA A 24 -40.65 -3.82 11.24
N ALA A 25 -41.51 -2.86 10.86
CA ALA A 25 -41.15 -1.74 9.99
C ALA A 25 -39.89 -0.97 10.43
N ASN A 26 -39.75 -0.68 11.73
CA ASN A 26 -38.59 0.05 12.26
C ASN A 26 -37.29 -0.76 12.16
N LEU A 27 -37.35 -2.07 12.42
CA LEU A 27 -36.19 -2.95 12.34
C LEU A 27 -35.76 -3.12 10.88
N ARG A 28 -36.73 -3.33 9.98
CA ARG A 28 -36.47 -3.43 8.55
C ARG A 28 -35.85 -2.15 8.00
N ALA A 29 -36.37 -0.98 8.39
CA ALA A 29 -35.80 0.31 8.00
C ALA A 29 -34.35 0.47 8.47
N LEU A 30 -34.04 0.05 9.71
CA LEU A 30 -32.68 0.09 10.24
C LEU A 30 -31.72 -0.83 9.48
N ILE A 31 -32.15 -2.06 9.16
CA ILE A 31 -31.33 -3.02 8.41
C ILE A 31 -31.14 -2.55 6.97
N GLN A 32 -32.17 -1.98 6.34
CA GLN A 32 -32.05 -1.41 5.01
C GLN A 32 -31.04 -0.25 4.99
N ALA A 33 -31.13 0.68 5.95
CA ALA A 33 -30.16 1.77 6.04
C ALA A 33 -28.71 1.27 6.22
N LYS A 34 -28.53 0.15 6.94
CA LYS A 34 -27.21 -0.51 7.01
C LYS A 34 -26.82 -1.18 5.70
N GLN A 35 -27.74 -1.86 5.04
CA GLN A 35 -27.51 -2.49 3.74
C GLN A 35 -27.02 -1.43 2.73
N ASP A 36 -27.71 -0.30 2.65
CA ASP A 36 -27.35 0.82 1.78
C ASP A 36 -25.92 1.32 2.09
N TRP A 37 -25.58 1.47 3.37
CA TRP A 37 -24.22 1.85 3.78
C TRP A 37 -23.17 0.81 3.36
N TYR A 38 -23.47 -0.50 3.48
CA TYR A 38 -22.54 -1.57 3.07
C TYR A 38 -22.36 -1.59 1.55
N ASP A 39 -23.45 -1.47 0.78
CA ASP A 39 -23.42 -1.47 -0.68
C ASP A 39 -22.54 -0.35 -1.24
N GLU A 40 -22.54 0.82 -0.57
CA GLU A 40 -21.65 1.93 -0.90
C GLU A 40 -20.23 1.73 -0.34
N ASN A 41 -20.08 1.57 0.97
CA ASN A 41 -18.79 1.74 1.64
C ASN A 41 -17.94 0.45 1.69
N GLN A 42 -18.57 -0.71 1.86
CA GLN A 42 -17.85 -1.97 1.97
C GLN A 42 -17.33 -2.41 0.59
N ARG A 43 -18.13 -2.22 -0.46
CA ARG A 43 -17.68 -2.44 -1.84
C ARG A 43 -16.49 -1.55 -2.18
N ASP A 44 -16.62 -0.24 -1.95
CA ASP A 44 -15.55 0.72 -2.22
C ASP A 44 -14.30 0.41 -1.42
N PHE A 45 -14.44 0.02 -0.14
CA PHE A 45 -13.30 -0.38 0.67
C PHE A 45 -12.53 -1.53 0.04
N TRP A 46 -13.20 -2.63 -0.34
CA TRP A 46 -12.50 -3.81 -0.87
C TRP A 46 -11.91 -3.57 -2.25
N GLN A 47 -12.60 -2.80 -3.10
CA GLN A 47 -12.08 -2.42 -4.40
C GLN A 47 -10.84 -1.54 -4.25
N ASN A 48 -10.92 -0.50 -3.41
CA ASN A 48 -9.77 0.34 -3.10
C ASN A 48 -8.65 -0.45 -2.42
N TRP A 49 -8.96 -1.42 -1.56
CA TRP A 49 -7.94 -2.26 -0.94
C TRP A 49 -7.20 -3.08 -1.98
N PHE A 50 -7.93 -3.72 -2.90
CA PHE A 50 -7.31 -4.47 -3.98
C PHE A 50 -6.43 -3.57 -4.83
N ASP A 51 -6.94 -2.44 -5.31
CA ASP A 51 -6.20 -1.54 -6.19
C ASP A 51 -5.00 -0.90 -5.49
N ASN A 52 -5.16 -0.45 -4.25
CA ASN A 52 -4.11 0.28 -3.54
C ASN A 52 -3.09 -0.64 -2.84
N VAL A 53 -3.40 -1.92 -2.62
CA VAL A 53 -2.53 -2.85 -1.88
C VAL A 53 -2.08 -4.01 -2.74
N PHE A 54 -3.01 -4.74 -3.37
CA PHE A 54 -2.70 -6.00 -4.05
C PHE A 54 -2.32 -5.82 -5.52
N ASN A 55 -2.88 -4.85 -6.21
CA ASN A 55 -2.54 -4.58 -7.60
C ASN A 55 -1.24 -3.77 -7.68
N LEU A 56 -0.13 -4.41 -8.07
CA LEU A 56 1.18 -3.75 -8.22
C LEU A 56 1.21 -2.60 -9.24
N GLU A 57 0.24 -2.51 -10.15
CA GLU A 57 0.15 -1.41 -11.11
C GLU A 57 -0.41 -0.13 -10.48
N THR A 58 -1.35 -0.26 -9.55
CA THR A 58 -2.06 0.86 -8.92
C THR A 58 -1.73 1.04 -7.44
N ALA A 59 -0.95 0.13 -6.85
CA ALA A 59 -0.61 0.13 -5.43
C ALA A 59 -0.06 1.48 -4.97
N ASN A 60 -0.57 1.97 -3.84
CA ASN A 60 -0.09 3.18 -3.20
C ASN A 60 1.16 2.89 -2.35
N ASP A 61 1.72 3.91 -1.69
CA ASP A 61 2.94 3.74 -0.90
C ASP A 61 2.82 2.68 0.20
N PHE A 62 1.63 2.51 0.79
CA PHE A 62 1.40 1.44 1.77
C PHE A 62 1.43 0.06 1.10
N GLY A 63 0.72 -0.13 -0.01
CA GLY A 63 0.75 -1.37 -0.78
C GLY A 63 2.15 -1.76 -1.24
N LEU A 64 2.92 -0.77 -1.72
CA LEU A 64 4.30 -0.99 -2.16
C LEU A 64 5.22 -1.42 -1.01
N ASN A 65 4.99 -0.93 0.20
CA ASN A 65 5.69 -1.40 1.39
C ASN A 65 5.37 -2.86 1.71
N VAL A 66 4.09 -3.24 1.66
CA VAL A 66 3.68 -4.65 1.84
C VAL A 66 4.37 -5.54 0.81
N TRP A 67 4.35 -5.16 -0.47
CA TRP A 67 5.03 -5.89 -1.52
C TRP A 67 6.56 -5.94 -1.37
N SER A 68 7.18 -4.88 -0.85
CA SER A 68 8.63 -4.86 -0.58
C SER A 68 9.03 -5.97 0.40
N ILE A 69 8.19 -6.25 1.40
CA ILE A 69 8.36 -7.33 2.37
C ILE A 69 8.12 -8.68 1.70
N ILE A 70 6.99 -8.83 0.99
CA ILE A 70 6.63 -10.10 0.32
C ILE A 70 7.70 -10.55 -0.68
N LEU A 71 8.21 -9.63 -1.51
CA LEU A 71 9.18 -9.95 -2.56
C LEU A 71 10.64 -9.93 -2.08
N GLY A 72 10.86 -9.53 -0.82
CA GLY A 72 12.19 -9.36 -0.24
C GLY A 72 13.03 -8.31 -0.97
N GLN A 73 12.41 -7.26 -1.50
CA GLN A 73 13.06 -6.23 -2.30
C GLN A 73 12.87 -4.86 -1.64
N THR A 74 13.98 -4.26 -1.19
CA THR A 74 13.93 -2.91 -0.61
C THR A 74 13.54 -1.87 -1.67
N ILE A 75 12.65 -0.96 -1.26
CA ILE A 75 12.30 0.27 -1.98
C ILE A 75 12.89 1.51 -1.30
N TYR A 76 13.82 1.29 -0.38
CA TYR A 76 14.51 2.32 0.39
C TYR A 76 15.99 2.35 0.02
N ILE A 77 16.50 3.57 -0.17
CA ILE A 77 17.92 3.86 -0.37
C ILE A 77 18.45 4.48 0.91
N ASN A 78 19.41 3.80 1.54
CA ASN A 78 20.11 4.31 2.71
C ASN A 78 21.37 5.05 2.28
N ARG A 79 21.49 6.30 2.72
CA ARG A 79 22.70 7.11 2.59
C ARG A 79 23.38 7.20 3.94
N ALA A 80 24.58 6.66 4.06
CA ALA A 80 25.38 6.78 5.27
C ALA A 80 25.74 8.25 5.58
N ALA A 81 25.92 8.55 6.87
CA ALA A 81 26.42 9.86 7.30
C ALA A 81 27.82 10.12 6.74
N ASP A 82 28.09 11.38 6.38
CA ASP A 82 29.45 11.80 6.03
C ASP A 82 30.21 12.13 7.32
N THR A 83 30.94 11.15 7.86
CA THR A 83 31.71 11.28 9.11
C THR A 83 32.87 12.26 9.00
N SER A 84 33.26 12.65 7.78
CA SER A 84 34.35 13.60 7.55
C SER A 84 33.93 15.07 7.69
N LYS A 85 32.62 15.35 7.77
CA LYS A 85 32.08 16.71 7.82
C LYS A 85 31.32 16.98 9.11
N VAL A 86 31.67 18.06 9.78
CA VAL A 86 30.94 18.51 10.97
C VAL A 86 29.56 19.03 10.54
N THR A 87 28.51 18.47 11.13
CA THR A 87 27.12 18.86 10.80
C THR A 87 26.79 20.23 11.40
N TRP A 88 26.14 21.08 10.61
CA TRP A 88 25.76 22.44 11.01
C TRP A 88 24.85 22.40 12.25
N GLY A 89 25.16 23.19 13.27
CA GLY A 89 24.32 23.32 14.47
C GLY A 89 24.43 22.20 15.52
N PHE A 90 25.28 21.18 15.33
CA PHE A 90 25.36 20.03 16.26
C PHE A 90 26.77 19.69 16.78
N GLY A 91 27.76 20.58 16.59
CA GLY A 91 29.09 20.45 17.21
C GLY A 91 29.11 21.02 18.63
N THR A 92 30.09 20.62 19.46
CA THR A 92 30.25 21.04 20.88
C THR A 92 30.10 22.55 21.10
N TYR A 93 30.53 23.37 20.13
CA TYR A 93 30.50 24.83 20.22
C TYR A 93 29.46 25.48 19.28
N HIS A 94 28.63 24.70 18.60
CA HIS A 94 27.59 25.19 17.67
C HIS A 94 28.10 26.18 16.58
N ALA A 95 29.40 26.17 16.29
CA ALA A 95 30.09 27.23 15.54
C ALA A 95 30.36 26.89 14.05
N ASN A 96 29.44 26.21 13.38
CA ASN A 96 29.68 25.64 12.03
C ASN A 96 29.19 26.54 10.88
N PHE A 97 29.13 27.85 11.06
CA PHE A 97 28.55 28.79 10.07
C PHE A 97 29.37 28.95 8.77
N THR A 98 30.62 28.48 8.71
CA THR A 98 31.49 28.65 7.52
C THR A 98 32.06 27.35 6.95
N ARG A 99 31.89 26.21 7.64
CA ARG A 99 32.41 24.88 7.24
C ARG A 99 31.46 23.71 7.58
N GLY A 100 30.21 24.01 7.94
CA GLY A 100 29.20 23.00 8.28
C GLY A 100 28.50 22.41 7.05
N ASN A 101 28.11 21.14 7.16
CA ASN A 101 27.21 20.48 6.21
C ASN A 101 25.79 20.39 6.79
N PHE A 102 24.74 20.51 5.96
CA PHE A 102 23.34 20.25 6.35
C PHE A 102 22.96 18.75 6.32
N GLY A 103 23.96 17.86 6.29
CA GLY A 103 23.75 16.42 6.25
C GLY A 103 23.33 15.83 7.59
N SER A 104 22.69 14.67 7.59
CA SER A 104 22.38 13.94 8.83
C SER A 104 23.65 13.33 9.47
N THR A 105 23.77 13.41 10.80
CA THR A 105 24.83 12.76 11.58
C THR A 105 24.68 11.23 11.66
N THR A 106 23.49 10.70 11.41
CA THR A 106 23.18 9.26 11.46
C THR A 106 22.89 8.67 10.07
N GLY A 107 22.91 9.49 9.02
CA GLY A 107 22.54 9.11 7.66
C GLY A 107 21.06 9.41 7.37
N THR A 108 20.64 9.11 6.15
CA THR A 108 19.27 9.40 5.69
C THR A 108 18.76 8.25 4.84
N THR A 109 17.52 7.85 5.11
CA THR A 109 16.80 6.86 4.30
C THR A 109 15.82 7.57 3.40
N TYR A 110 15.91 7.31 2.11
CA TYR A 110 14.99 7.83 1.11
C TYR A 110 14.13 6.70 0.56
N GLN A 111 12.82 6.90 0.51
CA GLN A 111 11.92 6.01 -0.24
C GLN A 111 12.01 6.34 -1.73
N LEU A 112 12.01 5.31 -2.57
CA LEU A 112 11.85 5.49 -4.02
C LEU A 112 10.51 6.17 -4.32
N PRO A 113 10.43 7.04 -5.35
CA PRO A 113 9.16 7.56 -5.84
C PRO A 113 8.20 6.41 -6.18
N THR A 114 6.91 6.59 -5.92
CA THR A 114 5.86 5.55 -6.04
C THR A 114 5.93 4.81 -7.38
N GLU A 115 6.02 5.52 -8.51
CA GLU A 115 6.10 4.89 -9.84
C GLU A 115 7.39 4.08 -10.04
N VAL A 116 8.52 4.56 -9.53
CA VAL A 116 9.80 3.85 -9.62
C VAL A 116 9.75 2.58 -8.76
N ALA A 117 9.18 2.67 -7.56
CA ALA A 117 9.01 1.52 -6.68
C ALA A 117 8.08 0.46 -7.31
N ARG A 118 6.98 0.86 -7.97
CA ARG A 118 6.12 -0.05 -8.75
C ARG A 118 6.89 -0.79 -9.84
N ILE A 119 7.76 -0.09 -10.59
CA ILE A 119 8.56 -0.72 -11.64
C ILE A 119 9.54 -1.73 -11.02
N VAL A 120 10.28 -1.35 -9.99
CA VAL A 120 11.26 -2.22 -9.33
C VAL A 120 10.60 -3.50 -8.79
N LEU A 121 9.45 -3.36 -8.11
CA LEU A 121 8.74 -4.50 -7.55
C LEU A 121 8.14 -5.40 -8.63
N ARG A 122 7.59 -4.83 -9.73
CA ARG A 122 7.12 -5.62 -10.87
C ARG A 122 8.24 -6.38 -11.57
N LEU A 123 9.40 -5.76 -11.76
CA LEU A 123 10.59 -6.44 -12.31
C LEU A 123 11.06 -7.58 -11.40
N ARG A 124 11.04 -7.36 -10.08
CA ARG A 124 11.37 -8.39 -9.10
C ARG A 124 10.38 -9.55 -9.15
N TYR A 125 9.08 -9.25 -9.21
CA TYR A 125 8.02 -10.25 -9.38
C TYR A 125 8.21 -11.05 -10.66
N PHE A 126 8.38 -10.38 -11.80
CA PHE A 126 8.62 -11.00 -13.09
C PHE A 126 9.84 -11.93 -13.09
N LYS A 127 10.95 -11.51 -12.47
CA LYS A 127 12.14 -12.36 -12.30
C LYS A 127 11.84 -13.65 -11.51
N MET A 128 10.90 -13.63 -10.58
CA MET A 128 10.56 -14.80 -9.76
C MET A 128 9.55 -15.73 -10.42
N THR A 129 8.67 -15.21 -11.26
CA THR A 129 7.58 -15.97 -11.88
C THR A 129 7.84 -16.36 -13.33
N SER A 130 8.78 -15.70 -14.01
CA SER A 130 9.17 -16.01 -15.38
C SER A 130 10.60 -16.56 -15.45
N SER A 131 10.79 -17.52 -16.36
CA SER A 131 12.08 -18.09 -16.75
C SER A 131 13.00 -17.09 -17.48
N GLY A 132 12.48 -15.91 -17.88
CA GLY A 132 13.23 -14.88 -18.60
C GLY A 132 13.54 -15.23 -20.05
N THR A 133 13.02 -16.37 -20.56
CA THR A 133 13.11 -16.75 -21.96
C THR A 133 11.79 -16.43 -22.66
N VAL A 134 11.81 -15.49 -23.60
CA VAL A 134 10.68 -15.21 -24.49
C VAL A 134 10.72 -16.23 -25.65
N PRO A 135 9.61 -16.89 -26.06
CA PRO A 135 8.21 -16.60 -25.78
C PRO A 135 7.50 -17.71 -24.99
N GLU A 136 6.78 -17.33 -23.94
CA GLU A 136 5.71 -18.18 -23.40
C GLU A 136 4.41 -17.76 -24.08
N THR A 137 3.87 -18.65 -24.91
CA THR A 137 2.55 -18.56 -25.57
C THR A 137 1.42 -18.83 -24.60
#